data_AF-A0A8S3RJ96-F1
#
_entry.id   AF-A0A8S3RJ96-F1
#
_cell.length_a   1.000
_cell.length_b   1.000
_cell.length_c   1.000
_cell.angle_alpha   90.00
_cell.angle_beta   90.00
_cell.angle_gamma   90.00
#
_symmetry.space_group_name_H-M   'P 1'
#
loop_
_entity.id
_entity.type
_entity.pdbx_description
1 polymer ?
#
loop_
_entity_poly.entity_id
_entity_poly.type
_entity_poly.pdbx_seq_one_letter_code
_entity_poly.pdbx_strand_id
1 'polypeptide(L)'
;MDVVYNKVLMTSSKEEEPNLNEKLDQQQASDTSPSRSKDDEMVNPGVLLQQSQAMSLPLPLNTSGNLSNQPPTALPSSPQMSPIVSLSRQQLKQKMKAKMTKDEIRIQMEKVLKSGKYKMKVGRLIFWDFGGQYVYYTTHQTFMTYRALFLVVFDGSKGLHEQVLDVLCFPGQHMAPTPAVFLQHWVNCILTYCKAVYAGIPKILFVATHKDKVPKDIIETQRESVFTGVEELFKDHEGRHHLVLDKRIFVNATDKFDSEIEVLKKTITDLTFEHPCWGERMPNACVPLELEIAELVAEGKQILSLAEVEELNAISKVSILSFNQLRDFLHFHHSLGKIVYFDTPQLRDYVIISPLLLVEVMRSFVTGI
;
A
#
# COMPACT_ATOMS: atom_id res chain seq x y z
N MET A 1 2.91 11.60 18.05
CA MET A 1 2.20 10.30 17.94
C MET A 1 3.13 9.23 18.51
N ASP A 2 2.61 8.24 19.22
CA ASP A 2 3.45 7.16 19.74
C ASP A 2 4.00 6.30 18.59
N VAL A 3 5.32 6.17 18.48
CA VAL A 3 5.97 5.22 17.56
C VAL A 3 5.93 3.83 18.19
N VAL A 4 4.74 3.25 18.24
CA VAL A 4 4.50 1.98 18.94
C VAL A 4 5.08 0.82 18.13
N TYR A 5 6.28 0.36 18.50
CA TYR A 5 6.91 -0.88 18.00
C TYR A 5 6.19 -2.18 18.46
N ASN A 6 4.86 -2.17 18.53
CA ASN A 6 4.06 -3.33 18.85
C ASN A 6 4.08 -4.33 17.70
N LYS A 7 4.93 -5.36 17.85
CA LYS A 7 5.00 -6.57 17.03
C LYS A 7 5.55 -6.37 15.61
N VAL A 8 6.87 -6.16 15.52
CA VAL A 8 7.62 -7.05 14.61
C VAL A 8 7.44 -8.46 15.17
N LEU A 9 6.52 -9.22 14.60
CA LEU A 9 6.07 -10.49 15.16
C LEU A 9 7.08 -11.59 14.84
N MET A 10 8.17 -11.60 15.63
CA MET A 10 9.28 -12.55 15.55
C MET A 10 8.77 -13.98 15.63
N THR A 11 8.71 -14.66 14.49
CA THR A 11 8.41 -16.08 14.40
C THR A 11 9.41 -16.73 13.46
N SER A 12 10.33 -17.52 14.02
CA SER A 12 11.02 -18.54 13.24
C SER A 12 9.99 -19.51 12.68
N SER A 13 10.17 -19.96 11.44
CA SER A 13 9.28 -20.94 10.82
C SER A 13 9.48 -22.33 11.46
N LYS A 14 8.75 -22.58 12.54
CA LYS A 14 8.25 -23.90 12.91
C LYS A 14 6.75 -23.92 12.60
N GLU A 15 6.43 -24.28 11.37
CA GLU A 15 5.13 -24.84 11.05
C GLU A 15 5.25 -26.35 11.22
N GLU A 16 4.20 -26.98 11.74
CA GLU A 16 4.19 -28.41 12.06
C GLU A 16 3.86 -29.19 10.78
N GLU A 17 4.77 -30.04 10.32
CA GLU A 17 4.45 -30.98 9.24
C GLU A 17 3.40 -31.99 9.75
N PRO A 18 2.29 -32.20 9.03
CA PRO A 18 1.32 -33.22 9.40
C PRO A 18 1.96 -34.60 9.26
N ASN A 19 2.08 -35.31 10.38
CA ASN A 19 2.82 -36.57 10.50
C ASN A 19 2.15 -37.72 9.71
N LEU A 20 2.43 -37.80 8.42
CA LEU A 20 1.98 -38.84 7.50
C LEU A 20 2.99 -39.99 7.49
N ASN A 21 2.84 -40.90 8.46
CA ASN A 21 3.73 -42.06 8.59
C ASN A 21 2.92 -43.32 8.93
N GLU A 22 2.32 -43.94 7.90
CA GLU A 22 1.86 -45.34 8.00
C GLU A 22 2.06 -46.07 6.66
N LYS A 23 2.73 -47.24 6.75
CA LYS A 23 2.75 -48.34 5.76
C LYS A 23 3.29 -48.04 4.36
N LEU A 24 4.59 -48.30 4.19
CA LEU A 24 5.14 -48.80 2.93
C LEU A 24 6.11 -49.94 3.26
N ASP A 25 5.60 -51.18 3.17
CA ASP A 25 6.41 -52.38 3.31
C ASP A 25 6.99 -52.79 1.94
N GLN A 26 8.29 -53.06 1.94
CA GLN A 26 9.03 -53.96 1.04
C GLN A 26 8.40 -54.36 -0.31
N GLN A 27 9.03 -53.97 -1.43
CA GLN A 27 9.71 -54.97 -2.28
C GLN A 27 10.74 -54.40 -3.28
N GLN A 28 11.55 -55.34 -3.76
CA GLN A 28 12.65 -55.30 -4.75
C GLN A 28 12.25 -54.72 -6.13
N ALA A 29 13.15 -54.49 -7.11
CA ALA A 29 14.59 -54.20 -7.19
C ALA A 29 14.94 -54.00 -8.70
N SER A 30 16.15 -53.50 -9.02
CA SER A 30 16.75 -53.41 -10.38
C SER A 30 15.98 -52.53 -11.41
N ASP A 31 16.55 -52.04 -12.52
CA ASP A 31 17.94 -52.11 -13.00
C ASP A 31 18.32 -50.90 -13.90
N THR A 32 19.61 -50.79 -14.24
CA THR A 32 20.22 -50.06 -15.39
C THR A 32 19.84 -48.61 -15.71
N SER A 33 20.84 -47.73 -15.61
CA SER A 33 21.03 -46.58 -16.53
C SER A 33 21.88 -47.03 -17.75
N PRO A 34 22.07 -46.30 -18.88
CA PRO A 34 22.69 -44.95 -18.86
C PRO A 34 22.41 -43.95 -20.04
N SER A 35 22.77 -42.68 -19.77
CA SER A 35 23.42 -41.70 -20.67
C SER A 35 22.90 -41.36 -22.09
N ARG A 36 22.62 -40.07 -22.31
CA ARG A 36 23.14 -39.14 -23.35
C ARG A 36 22.13 -37.98 -23.51
N SER A 37 22.42 -36.70 -23.79
CA SER A 37 23.59 -35.79 -23.81
C SER A 37 23.40 -34.88 -25.04
N LYS A 38 23.62 -33.57 -24.89
CA LYS A 38 23.61 -32.55 -25.97
C LYS A 38 22.23 -32.22 -26.56
N ASP A 39 22.00 -31.05 -27.17
CA ASP A 39 22.52 -29.67 -26.99
C ASP A 39 21.57 -28.70 -27.74
N ASP A 40 21.82 -27.40 -27.63
CA ASP A 40 21.56 -26.34 -28.62
C ASP A 40 20.16 -25.73 -28.89
N GLU A 41 20.18 -24.40 -28.79
CA GLU A 41 19.60 -23.36 -29.65
C GLU A 41 18.11 -22.89 -29.59
N MET A 42 17.99 -21.61 -29.97
CA MET A 42 16.81 -20.75 -29.92
C MET A 42 16.14 -20.69 -31.29
N VAL A 43 14.81 -20.75 -31.37
CA VAL A 43 14.03 -20.00 -32.38
C VAL A 43 12.68 -19.58 -31.78
N ASN A 44 12.26 -18.35 -32.08
CA ASN A 44 10.89 -17.86 -31.96
C ASN A 44 10.51 -17.26 -33.32
N PRO A 45 9.37 -17.62 -33.93
CA PRO A 45 8.40 -16.55 -34.22
C PRO A 45 6.92 -16.97 -34.20
N GLY A 46 6.05 -15.97 -33.97
CA GLY A 46 4.98 -15.68 -34.94
C GLY A 46 3.58 -16.32 -34.78
N VAL A 47 2.70 -15.63 -34.05
CA VAL A 47 1.32 -15.22 -34.43
C VAL A 47 0.50 -16.13 -35.37
N LEU A 48 -0.68 -16.59 -34.90
CA LEU A 48 -1.93 -16.56 -35.70
C LEU A 48 -3.19 -16.50 -34.82
N LEU A 49 -4.35 -16.16 -35.42
CA LEU A 49 -5.67 -16.02 -34.77
C LEU A 49 -6.70 -17.05 -35.26
N GLN A 50 -7.64 -17.42 -34.39
CA GLN A 50 -9.08 -17.75 -34.66
C GLN A 50 -9.78 -17.89 -33.28
N GLN A 51 -10.99 -17.42 -32.95
CA GLN A 51 -12.27 -17.08 -33.63
C GLN A 51 -13.26 -18.22 -33.95
N SER A 52 -14.16 -18.52 -32.98
CA SER A 52 -15.58 -18.92 -33.13
C SER A 52 -16.20 -19.04 -31.71
N GLN A 53 -17.30 -18.37 -31.31
CA GLN A 53 -18.72 -18.61 -31.64
C GLN A 53 -19.24 -20.03 -31.28
N ALA A 54 -20.46 -20.26 -30.73
CA ALA A 54 -21.46 -19.40 -30.06
C ALA A 54 -22.62 -20.25 -29.42
N MET A 55 -23.58 -19.57 -28.77
CA MET A 55 -25.02 -19.92 -28.58
C MET A 55 -25.57 -20.85 -27.46
N SER A 56 -26.45 -20.22 -26.67
CA SER A 56 -27.85 -20.59 -26.29
C SER A 56 -28.24 -21.43 -25.04
N LEU A 57 -29.20 -20.81 -24.34
CA LEU A 57 -30.17 -21.20 -23.28
C LEU A 57 -31.22 -22.25 -23.77
N PRO A 58 -32.16 -22.83 -22.95
CA PRO A 58 -32.91 -22.16 -21.87
C PRO A 58 -33.43 -22.95 -20.63
N LEU A 59 -34.17 -22.22 -19.79
CA LEU A 59 -34.99 -22.64 -18.62
C LEU A 59 -36.31 -23.34 -19.01
N PRO A 60 -37.04 -23.90 -18.02
CA PRO A 60 -38.44 -23.47 -17.81
C PRO A 60 -38.86 -23.23 -16.35
N LEU A 61 -40.03 -22.58 -16.16
CA LEU A 61 -40.76 -22.36 -14.89
C LEU A 61 -41.96 -23.32 -14.76
N ASN A 62 -42.55 -23.50 -13.55
CA ASN A 62 -43.92 -22.97 -13.23
C ASN A 62 -44.46 -23.20 -11.80
N THR A 63 -45.35 -22.28 -11.35
CA THR A 63 -46.55 -22.34 -10.44
C THR A 63 -46.86 -23.59 -9.56
N SER A 64 -47.52 -23.56 -8.39
CA SER A 64 -48.14 -22.59 -7.42
C SER A 64 -48.69 -23.39 -6.20
N GLY A 65 -49.31 -22.91 -5.09
CA GLY A 65 -49.72 -21.59 -4.55
C GLY A 65 -50.74 -21.74 -3.36
N ASN A 66 -51.51 -20.68 -3.04
CA ASN A 66 -52.65 -20.58 -2.06
C ASN A 66 -52.38 -20.42 -0.53
N LEU A 67 -53.38 -19.94 0.24
CA LEU A 67 -53.25 -19.33 1.61
C LEU A 67 -54.10 -19.99 2.72
N SER A 68 -53.74 -19.81 4.02
CA SER A 68 -54.70 -19.52 5.13
C SER A 68 -54.06 -19.14 6.51
N ASN A 69 -54.36 -17.92 7.01
CA ASN A 69 -54.66 -17.46 8.40
C ASN A 69 -53.82 -17.73 9.69
N GLN A 70 -53.72 -16.63 10.49
CA GLN A 70 -53.56 -16.52 11.97
C GLN A 70 -52.14 -16.67 12.62
N PRO A 71 -51.89 -16.29 13.91
CA PRO A 71 -51.36 -14.95 14.26
C PRO A 71 -49.95 -14.96 14.94
N PRO A 72 -49.31 -13.80 15.22
CA PRO A 72 -47.87 -13.73 15.53
C PRO A 72 -47.49 -14.00 17.00
N THR A 73 -46.36 -14.68 17.23
CA THR A 73 -45.79 -14.90 18.58
C THR A 73 -44.24 -14.87 18.59
N ALA A 74 -43.65 -13.97 19.39
CA ALA A 74 -42.26 -13.91 19.89
C ALA A 74 -41.06 -13.87 18.91
N LEU A 75 -40.01 -13.12 19.29
CA LEU A 75 -38.70 -13.11 18.62
C LEU A 75 -37.83 -14.30 19.07
N PRO A 76 -37.01 -14.91 18.19
CA PRO A 76 -35.88 -15.74 18.60
C PRO A 76 -34.77 -14.86 19.19
N SER A 77 -34.25 -15.23 20.37
CA SER A 77 -33.13 -14.55 21.03
C SER A 77 -31.77 -15.01 20.48
N SER A 78 -30.76 -14.14 20.58
CA SER A 78 -29.42 -14.37 20.03
C SER A 78 -28.70 -15.58 20.66
N PRO A 79 -27.90 -16.34 19.90
CA PRO A 79 -27.20 -17.52 20.42
C PRO A 79 -26.12 -17.12 21.44
N GLN A 80 -26.15 -17.75 22.62
CA GLN A 80 -25.14 -17.56 23.66
C GLN A 80 -23.82 -18.26 23.28
N MET A 81 -22.69 -17.56 23.41
CA MET A 81 -21.36 -18.18 23.25
C MET A 81 -21.01 -19.07 24.44
N SER A 82 -20.45 -20.26 24.15
CA SER A 82 -20.09 -21.25 25.17
C SER A 82 -18.77 -20.91 25.91
N PRO A 83 -18.60 -21.34 27.19
CA PRO A 83 -17.48 -20.87 28.03
C PRO A 83 -16.08 -21.34 27.62
N ILE A 84 -15.97 -22.33 26.73
CA ILE A 84 -14.69 -22.96 26.36
C ILE A 84 -13.80 -21.98 25.56
N VAL A 85 -14.39 -21.03 24.84
CA VAL A 85 -13.67 -20.06 23.99
C VAL A 85 -13.07 -18.87 24.78
N SER A 86 -13.52 -18.62 26.02
CA SER A 86 -13.02 -17.49 26.82
C SER A 86 -11.71 -17.81 27.53
N LEU A 87 -11.53 -19.04 28.02
CA LEU A 87 -10.33 -19.51 28.72
C LEU A 87 -9.08 -19.46 27.83
N SER A 88 -9.18 -19.92 26.57
CA SER A 88 -8.05 -19.86 25.62
C SER A 88 -7.66 -18.41 25.29
N ARG A 89 -8.63 -17.49 25.15
CA ARG A 89 -8.38 -16.05 24.98
C ARG A 89 -7.70 -15.42 26.21
N GLN A 90 -8.01 -15.88 27.42
CA GLN A 90 -7.33 -15.41 28.64
C GLN A 90 -5.89 -15.93 28.72
N GLN A 91 -5.66 -17.22 28.48
CA GLN A 91 -4.31 -17.81 28.43
C GLN A 91 -3.44 -17.18 27.34
N LEU A 92 -4.01 -16.86 26.17
CA LEU A 92 -3.31 -16.15 25.10
C LEU A 92 -2.94 -14.72 25.52
N LYS A 93 -3.87 -13.96 26.13
CA LYS A 93 -3.57 -12.64 26.72
C LYS A 93 -2.50 -12.68 27.81
N GLN A 94 -2.41 -13.78 28.56
CA GLN A 94 -1.41 -13.98 29.61
C GLN A 94 -0.02 -14.27 29.03
N LYS A 95 0.09 -15.13 28.01
CA LYS A 95 1.33 -15.34 27.23
C LYS A 95 1.83 -14.07 26.54
N MET A 96 0.92 -13.17 26.16
CA MET A 96 1.24 -11.89 25.49
C MET A 96 1.68 -10.76 26.45
N LYS A 97 1.89 -11.03 27.75
CA LYS A 97 2.15 -9.98 28.75
C LYS A 97 3.57 -9.93 29.33
N ALA A 98 4.49 -10.78 28.87
CA ALA A 98 5.92 -10.59 29.09
C ALA A 98 6.47 -9.58 28.05
N LYS A 99 6.71 -8.33 28.48
CA LYS A 99 7.35 -7.31 27.64
C LYS A 99 8.86 -7.57 27.64
N MET A 100 9.36 -8.20 26.58
CA MET A 100 10.81 -8.40 26.39
C MET A 100 11.56 -7.07 26.41
N THR A 101 12.82 -7.10 26.86
CA THR A 101 13.71 -5.93 26.86
C THR A 101 14.22 -5.60 25.45
N LYS A 102 14.80 -4.39 25.28
CA LYS A 102 15.43 -3.94 24.03
C LYS A 102 16.49 -4.97 23.58
N ASP A 103 17.33 -5.40 24.51
CA ASP A 103 18.42 -6.36 24.27
C ASP A 103 17.91 -7.78 23.97
N GLU A 104 16.86 -8.25 24.64
CA GLU A 104 16.24 -9.54 24.35
C GLU A 104 15.64 -9.60 22.94
N ILE A 105 14.97 -8.52 22.52
CA ILE A 105 14.44 -8.38 21.14
C ILE A 105 15.62 -8.40 20.15
N ARG A 106 16.68 -7.63 20.43
CA ARG A 106 17.90 -7.57 19.62
C ARG A 106 18.58 -8.93 19.46
N ILE A 107 18.79 -9.66 20.56
CA ILE A 107 19.41 -11.01 20.57
C ILE A 107 18.58 -12.03 19.78
N GLN A 108 17.24 -11.99 19.85
CA GLN A 108 16.40 -12.86 19.03
C GLN A 108 16.44 -12.47 17.55
N MET A 109 16.48 -11.17 17.26
CA MET A 109 16.60 -10.63 15.91
C MET A 109 17.91 -11.03 15.24
N GLU A 110 19.04 -10.96 15.95
CA GLU A 110 20.33 -11.47 15.45
C GLU A 110 20.24 -12.94 15.05
N LYS A 111 19.62 -13.78 15.90
CA LYS A 111 19.46 -15.23 15.65
C LYS A 111 18.57 -15.49 14.43
N VAL A 112 17.48 -14.75 14.29
CA VAL A 112 16.57 -14.89 13.13
C VAL A 112 17.26 -14.45 11.83
N LEU A 113 17.97 -13.31 11.83
CA LEU A 113 18.73 -12.82 10.67
C LEU A 113 19.86 -13.79 10.28
N LYS A 114 20.67 -14.25 11.24
CA LYS A 114 21.76 -15.23 11.05
C LYS A 114 21.23 -16.60 10.58
N SER A 115 19.97 -16.95 10.88
CA SER A 115 19.33 -18.17 10.37
C SER A 115 18.80 -18.07 8.92
N GLY A 116 18.83 -16.88 8.32
CA GLY A 116 18.22 -16.59 7.01
C GLY A 116 16.69 -16.55 6.99
N LYS A 117 16.01 -17.08 8.03
CA LYS A 117 14.54 -17.23 8.11
C LYS A 117 13.78 -15.95 8.55
N TYR A 118 14.37 -14.77 8.34
CA TYR A 118 13.67 -13.51 8.58
C TYR A 118 12.55 -13.30 7.56
N LYS A 119 11.33 -13.01 8.03
CA LYS A 119 10.18 -12.67 7.19
C LYS A 119 9.31 -11.65 7.91
N MET A 120 9.20 -10.44 7.35
CA MET A 120 8.30 -9.42 7.88
C MET A 120 6.84 -9.86 7.68
N LYS A 121 6.10 -10.04 8.78
CA LYS A 121 4.69 -10.52 8.78
C LYS A 121 3.65 -9.39 8.87
N VAL A 122 4.08 -8.13 8.90
CA VAL A 122 3.20 -6.95 9.02
C VAL A 122 3.64 -5.93 7.98
N GLY A 123 2.76 -5.59 7.04
CA GLY A 123 2.95 -4.43 6.16
C GLY A 123 2.64 -3.14 6.92
N ARG A 124 3.50 -2.13 6.79
CA ARG A 124 3.23 -0.78 7.32
C ARG A 124 2.77 0.11 6.15
N LEU A 125 1.54 0.61 6.21
CA LEU A 125 1.11 1.74 5.39
C LEU A 125 1.58 3.04 6.05
N ILE A 126 2.02 4.01 5.23
CA ILE A 126 2.35 5.37 5.64
C ILE A 126 1.50 6.30 4.78
N PHE A 127 0.62 7.07 5.42
CA PHE A 127 -0.25 8.03 4.73
C PHE A 127 0.40 9.41 4.74
N TRP A 128 0.47 10.02 3.56
CA TRP A 128 0.94 11.38 3.36
C TRP A 128 -0.24 12.24 2.93
N ASP A 129 -0.63 13.21 3.78
CA ASP A 129 -1.47 14.33 3.35
C ASP A 129 -0.56 15.48 2.94
N PHE A 130 -0.70 15.91 1.69
CA PHE A 130 0.13 16.93 1.08
C PHE A 130 -0.47 18.34 1.21
N GLY A 131 -1.75 18.47 1.54
CA GLY A 131 -2.46 19.75 1.56
C GLY A 131 -2.73 20.31 0.16
N GLY A 132 -4.00 20.66 -0.11
CA GLY A 132 -4.44 21.17 -1.41
C GLY A 132 -3.98 22.61 -1.73
N GLN A 133 -3.31 23.31 -0.83
CA GLN A 133 -2.92 24.72 -1.00
C GLN A 133 -1.70 24.88 -1.91
N TYR A 134 -1.79 25.77 -2.91
CA TYR A 134 -0.73 26.05 -3.90
C TYR A 134 0.67 26.23 -3.28
N VAL A 135 0.76 26.95 -2.17
CA VAL A 135 2.01 27.27 -1.47
C VAL A 135 2.88 26.05 -1.12
N TYR A 136 2.31 24.84 -1.08
CA TYR A 136 3.04 23.59 -0.85
C TYR A 136 3.41 22.82 -2.13
N TYR A 137 2.90 23.18 -3.32
CA TYR A 137 3.04 22.37 -4.55
C TYR A 137 4.49 22.21 -4.99
N THR A 138 5.33 23.23 -4.78
CA THR A 138 6.78 23.20 -5.05
C THR A 138 7.54 22.21 -4.16
N THR A 139 6.94 21.80 -3.03
CA THR A 139 7.57 20.94 -2.01
C THR A 139 7.26 19.46 -2.22
N HIS A 140 6.08 19.15 -2.78
CA HIS A 140 5.53 17.78 -2.89
C HIS A 140 6.42 16.82 -3.69
N GLN A 141 7.10 17.33 -4.72
CA GLN A 141 8.08 16.59 -5.53
C GLN A 141 9.19 15.88 -4.71
N THR A 142 9.45 16.34 -3.48
CA THR A 142 10.45 15.76 -2.56
C THR A 142 10.02 14.40 -1.99
N PHE A 143 8.71 14.17 -1.91
CA PHE A 143 8.11 13.00 -1.27
C PHE A 143 7.39 12.08 -2.26
N MET A 144 7.20 12.54 -3.51
CA MET A 144 6.60 11.74 -4.58
C MET A 144 7.55 10.63 -5.04
N THR A 145 7.12 9.38 -4.85
CA THR A 145 7.84 8.17 -5.25
C THR A 145 6.93 7.30 -6.11
N TYR A 146 7.51 6.66 -7.12
CA TYR A 146 6.79 5.71 -7.98
C TYR A 146 6.20 4.54 -7.18
N ARG A 147 6.78 4.21 -6.01
CA ARG A 147 6.34 3.14 -5.11
C ARG A 147 5.06 3.45 -4.32
N ALA A 148 4.48 4.64 -4.47
CA ALA A 148 3.28 5.05 -3.76
C ALA A 148 2.00 4.81 -4.56
N LEU A 149 0.93 4.44 -3.86
CA LEU A 149 -0.45 4.57 -4.33
C LEU A 149 -0.92 6.00 -4.02
N PHE A 150 -1.33 6.74 -5.04
CA PHE A 150 -1.83 8.10 -4.91
C PHE A 150 -3.35 8.10 -4.86
N LEU A 151 -3.93 8.90 -3.95
CA LEU A 151 -5.37 9.15 -3.87
C LEU A 151 -5.62 10.60 -4.31
N VAL A 152 -6.28 10.78 -5.45
CA VAL A 152 -6.72 12.10 -5.92
C VAL A 152 -8.16 12.29 -5.47
N VAL A 153 -8.33 13.12 -4.43
CA VAL A 153 -9.59 13.34 -3.72
C VAL A 153 -10.27 14.60 -4.26
N PHE A 154 -11.55 14.53 -4.60
CA PHE A 154 -12.31 15.66 -5.15
C PHE A 154 -13.75 15.74 -4.63
N ASP A 155 -14.41 16.89 -4.79
CA ASP A 155 -15.82 17.08 -4.44
C ASP A 155 -16.71 16.44 -5.53
N GLY A 156 -17.36 15.33 -5.20
CA GLY A 156 -18.29 14.61 -6.08
C GLY A 156 -19.71 15.15 -6.06
N SER A 157 -20.03 16.10 -5.18
CA SER A 157 -21.35 16.78 -5.16
C SER A 157 -21.48 17.87 -6.23
N LYS A 158 -20.39 18.18 -6.93
CA LYS A 158 -20.26 19.27 -7.91
C LYS A 158 -20.00 18.75 -9.32
N GLY A 159 -20.25 19.60 -10.32
CA GLY A 159 -19.88 19.32 -11.71
C GLY A 159 -18.37 19.47 -11.94
N LEU A 160 -17.75 18.61 -12.77
CA LEU A 160 -16.30 18.70 -13.03
C LEU A 160 -15.86 20.02 -13.72
N HIS A 161 -16.80 20.73 -14.35
CA HIS A 161 -16.58 22.04 -14.98
C HIS A 161 -17.23 23.20 -14.20
N GLU A 162 -17.72 22.94 -12.99
CA GLU A 162 -18.23 23.97 -12.08
C GLU A 162 -17.07 24.82 -11.53
N GLN A 163 -17.27 26.13 -11.41
CA GLN A 163 -16.24 27.04 -10.91
C GLN A 163 -16.07 26.91 -9.39
N VAL A 164 -14.84 26.68 -8.94
CA VAL A 164 -14.45 26.68 -7.53
C VAL A 164 -14.29 28.13 -7.07
N LEU A 165 -15.36 28.70 -6.51
CA LEU A 165 -15.46 30.12 -6.15
C LEU A 165 -14.39 30.59 -5.15
N ASP A 166 -13.94 29.71 -4.26
CA ASP A 166 -12.96 30.03 -3.20
C ASP A 166 -11.51 30.08 -3.71
N VAL A 167 -11.28 29.92 -5.01
CA VAL A 167 -9.96 30.02 -5.66
C VAL A 167 -9.99 31.07 -6.76
N LEU A 168 -9.11 32.07 -6.67
CA LEU A 168 -9.10 33.20 -7.62
C LEU A 168 -8.49 32.85 -8.99
N CYS A 169 -7.51 31.95 -9.03
CA CYS A 169 -6.90 31.43 -10.25
C CYS A 169 -6.23 30.07 -9.99
N PHE A 170 -6.10 29.22 -11.01
CA PHE A 170 -5.21 28.07 -10.89
C PHE A 170 -3.74 28.54 -11.03
N PRO A 171 -2.81 28.10 -10.17
CA PRO A 171 -1.44 28.62 -10.19
C PRO A 171 -0.72 28.43 -11.53
N GLY A 172 -0.21 29.54 -12.08
CA GLY A 172 0.46 29.55 -13.39
C GLY A 172 -0.49 29.44 -14.60
N GLN A 173 -1.81 29.53 -14.42
CA GLN A 173 -2.80 29.44 -15.50
C GLN A 173 -3.88 30.52 -15.40
N HIS A 174 -4.29 31.06 -16.54
CA HIS A 174 -5.45 31.98 -16.65
C HIS A 174 -6.78 31.25 -16.84
N MET A 175 -6.85 29.95 -16.54
CA MET A 175 -8.08 29.16 -16.66
C MET A 175 -8.95 29.28 -15.40
N ALA A 176 -10.26 29.17 -15.59
CA ALA A 176 -11.20 29.08 -14.47
C ALA A 176 -10.87 27.84 -13.62
N PRO A 177 -10.71 27.97 -12.30
CA PRO A 177 -10.44 26.83 -11.43
C PRO A 177 -11.70 25.96 -11.35
N THR A 178 -11.66 24.81 -12.00
CA THR A 178 -12.72 23.79 -12.01
C THR A 178 -12.13 22.44 -11.56
N PRO A 179 -12.92 21.51 -10.99
CA PRO A 179 -12.39 20.22 -10.57
C PRO A 179 -11.59 19.49 -11.67
N ALA A 180 -12.02 19.56 -12.94
CA ALA A 180 -11.28 19.00 -14.07
C ALA A 180 -9.83 19.52 -14.20
N VAL A 181 -9.63 20.83 -14.02
CA VAL A 181 -8.28 21.45 -14.06
C VAL A 181 -7.42 20.96 -12.90
N PHE A 182 -7.98 20.89 -11.67
CA PHE A 182 -7.28 20.34 -10.51
C PHE A 182 -6.91 18.86 -10.68
N LEU A 183 -7.85 18.03 -11.14
CA LEU A 183 -7.61 16.60 -11.38
C LEU A 183 -6.47 16.40 -12.39
N GLN A 184 -6.51 17.11 -13.52
CA GLN A 184 -5.49 17.00 -14.56
C GLN A 184 -4.13 17.53 -14.10
N HIS A 185 -4.09 18.62 -13.31
CA HIS A 185 -2.85 19.09 -12.69
C HIS A 185 -2.24 18.04 -11.75
N TRP A 186 -3.03 17.45 -10.84
CA TRP A 186 -2.52 16.48 -9.88
C TRP A 186 -1.99 15.21 -10.56
N VAL A 187 -2.72 14.68 -11.54
CA VAL A 187 -2.24 13.55 -12.36
C VAL A 187 -0.91 13.89 -13.04
N ASN A 188 -0.80 15.06 -13.67
CA ASN A 188 0.43 15.46 -14.36
C ASN A 188 1.61 15.69 -13.40
N CYS A 189 1.39 16.26 -12.22
CA CYS A 189 2.45 16.41 -11.22
C CYS A 189 2.94 15.06 -10.69
N ILE A 190 2.03 14.13 -10.36
CA ILE A 190 2.38 12.78 -9.90
C ILE A 190 3.24 12.07 -10.96
N LEU A 191 2.83 12.12 -12.23
CA LEU A 191 3.55 11.46 -13.33
C LEU A 191 4.89 12.15 -13.67
N THR A 192 4.98 13.49 -13.52
CA THR A 192 6.21 14.25 -13.75
C THR A 192 7.27 13.99 -12.69
N TYR A 193 6.87 13.91 -11.40
CA TYR A 193 7.81 13.79 -10.29
C TYR A 193 8.18 12.34 -9.94
N CYS A 194 7.35 11.35 -10.28
CA CYS A 194 7.67 9.94 -10.10
C CYS A 194 8.63 9.43 -11.19
N LYS A 195 9.94 9.71 -11.02
CA LYS A 195 11.08 9.48 -11.96
C LYS A 195 11.30 8.06 -12.51
N ALA A 196 10.42 7.10 -12.22
CA ALA A 196 10.45 5.75 -12.78
C ALA A 196 9.01 5.31 -13.14
N VAL A 197 8.55 5.76 -14.31
CA VAL A 197 7.23 5.45 -14.85
C VAL A 197 7.31 4.15 -15.65
N TYR A 198 6.74 3.05 -15.13
CA TYR A 198 6.73 1.76 -15.82
C TYR A 198 5.45 0.95 -15.54
N ALA A 199 4.93 0.27 -16.56
CA ALA A 199 3.77 -0.64 -16.48
C ALA A 199 2.54 -0.06 -15.73
N GLY A 200 2.29 1.25 -15.84
CA GLY A 200 1.19 1.91 -15.13
C GLY A 200 1.43 2.13 -13.63
N ILE A 201 2.69 2.25 -13.20
CA ILE A 201 3.16 2.67 -11.86
C ILE A 201 3.74 4.10 -11.96
N PRO A 202 3.39 5.06 -11.08
CA PRO A 202 2.53 4.91 -9.89
C PRO A 202 1.07 4.63 -10.25
N LYS A 203 0.29 4.12 -9.28
CA LYS A 203 -1.17 4.00 -9.41
C LYS A 203 -1.87 5.22 -8.81
N ILE A 204 -2.88 5.72 -9.50
CA ILE A 204 -3.64 6.91 -9.12
C ILE A 204 -5.13 6.53 -9.00
N LEU A 205 -5.66 6.52 -7.78
CA LEU A 205 -7.05 6.23 -7.45
C LEU A 205 -7.82 7.54 -7.28
N PHE A 206 -8.92 7.72 -8.00
CA PHE A 206 -9.83 8.84 -7.80
C PHE A 206 -10.85 8.52 -6.70
N VAL A 207 -11.07 9.47 -5.79
CA VAL A 207 -12.03 9.32 -4.68
C VAL A 207 -12.94 10.55 -4.64
N ALA A 208 -14.21 10.35 -4.93
CA ALA A 208 -15.23 11.39 -4.80
C ALA A 208 -15.65 11.54 -3.33
N THR A 209 -15.86 12.78 -2.88
CA THR A 209 -16.24 13.14 -1.50
C THR A 209 -17.47 14.04 -1.48
N HIS A 210 -18.03 14.26 -0.28
CA HIS A 210 -19.27 15.02 -0.05
C HIS A 210 -20.56 14.35 -0.55
N LYS A 211 -20.64 13.01 -0.50
CA LYS A 211 -21.89 12.28 -0.78
C LYS A 211 -23.07 12.73 0.09
N ASP A 212 -22.79 13.23 1.30
CA ASP A 212 -23.73 13.88 2.21
C ASP A 212 -24.43 15.13 1.65
N LYS A 213 -23.82 15.84 0.70
CA LYS A 213 -24.42 17.00 0.03
C LYS A 213 -25.33 16.63 -1.14
N VAL A 214 -25.41 15.34 -1.52
CA VAL A 214 -26.20 14.87 -2.67
C VAL A 214 -27.52 14.26 -2.19
N PRO A 215 -28.68 14.63 -2.78
CA PRO A 215 -29.96 13.99 -2.48
C PRO A 215 -29.91 12.47 -2.67
N LYS A 216 -30.42 11.72 -1.69
CA LYS A 216 -30.23 10.26 -1.56
C LYS A 216 -30.74 9.47 -2.77
N ASP A 217 -31.75 10.01 -3.44
CA ASP A 217 -32.39 9.50 -4.65
C ASP A 217 -31.53 9.66 -5.92
N ILE A 218 -30.56 10.58 -5.93
CA ILE A 218 -29.69 10.82 -7.10
C ILE A 218 -28.20 10.48 -6.88
N ILE A 219 -27.81 9.95 -5.71
CA ILE A 219 -26.40 9.63 -5.38
C ILE A 219 -25.72 8.80 -6.47
N GLU A 220 -26.37 7.74 -6.95
CA GLU A 220 -25.78 6.83 -7.94
C GLU A 220 -25.78 7.45 -9.36
N THR A 221 -26.78 8.26 -9.70
CA THR A 221 -26.78 9.06 -10.94
C THR A 221 -25.65 10.10 -10.93
N GLN A 222 -25.40 10.74 -9.78
CA GLN A 222 -24.31 11.69 -9.59
C GLN A 222 -22.95 10.97 -9.64
N ARG A 223 -22.81 9.79 -9.03
CA ARG A 223 -21.61 8.93 -9.13
C ARG A 223 -21.29 8.64 -10.59
N GLU A 224 -22.28 8.15 -11.35
CA GLU A 224 -22.11 7.80 -12.76
C GLU A 224 -21.71 9.01 -13.59
N SER A 225 -22.37 10.16 -13.36
CA SER A 225 -22.07 11.44 -14.01
C SER A 225 -20.63 11.90 -13.77
N VAL A 226 -20.18 11.98 -12.51
CA VAL A 226 -18.82 12.46 -12.21
C VAL A 226 -17.75 11.49 -12.67
N PHE A 227 -17.92 10.17 -12.50
CA PHE A 227 -16.90 9.20 -12.91
C PHE A 227 -16.84 8.99 -14.43
N THR A 228 -17.96 9.06 -15.15
CA THR A 228 -17.94 9.15 -16.62
C THR A 228 -17.22 10.41 -17.09
N GLY A 229 -17.43 11.54 -16.39
CA GLY A 229 -16.69 12.79 -16.64
C GLY A 229 -15.18 12.65 -16.42
N VAL A 230 -14.73 11.94 -15.38
CA VAL A 230 -13.30 11.65 -15.15
C VAL A 230 -12.76 10.70 -16.23
N GLU A 231 -13.53 9.69 -16.63
CA GLU A 231 -13.14 8.74 -17.67
C GLU A 231 -12.97 9.39 -19.05
N GLU A 232 -13.81 10.36 -19.41
CA GLU A 232 -13.69 11.15 -20.65
C GLU A 232 -12.56 12.20 -20.54
N LEU A 233 -12.42 12.90 -19.40
CA LEU A 233 -11.35 13.87 -19.13
C LEU A 233 -9.93 13.30 -19.33
N PHE A 234 -9.76 12.00 -19.03
CA PHE A 234 -8.48 11.30 -19.17
C PHE A 234 -8.46 10.28 -20.32
N LYS A 235 -9.35 10.39 -21.31
CA LYS A 235 -9.53 9.44 -22.42
C LYS A 235 -8.29 9.28 -23.28
N ASP A 236 -7.79 10.40 -23.82
CA ASP A 236 -6.63 10.45 -24.71
C ASP A 236 -5.34 10.86 -23.96
N HIS A 237 -5.35 10.73 -22.63
CA HIS A 237 -4.23 11.11 -21.76
C HIS A 237 -3.15 10.04 -21.77
N GLU A 238 -1.89 10.39 -22.08
CA GLU A 238 -0.75 9.44 -22.12
C GLU A 238 -0.64 8.64 -20.81
N GLY A 239 -0.84 9.33 -19.68
CA GLY A 239 -0.88 8.75 -18.35
C GLY A 239 -2.11 7.87 -18.00
N ARG A 240 -3.07 7.64 -18.90
CA ARG A 240 -4.34 6.93 -18.58
C ARG A 240 -4.11 5.56 -17.94
N HIS A 241 -3.06 4.85 -18.34
CA HIS A 241 -2.75 3.50 -17.85
C HIS A 241 -2.26 3.44 -16.37
N HIS A 242 -2.07 4.60 -15.74
CA HIS A 242 -1.83 4.75 -14.30
C HIS A 242 -3.12 4.88 -13.48
N LEU A 243 -4.23 5.22 -14.13
CA LEU A 243 -5.46 5.65 -13.49
C LEU A 243 -6.35 4.46 -13.14
N VAL A 244 -6.82 4.41 -11.90
CA VAL A 244 -7.80 3.43 -11.41
C VAL A 244 -9.19 4.07 -11.50
N LEU A 245 -9.81 3.91 -12.67
CA LEU A 245 -11.08 4.52 -13.04
C LEU A 245 -12.30 3.64 -12.65
N ASP A 246 -12.12 2.32 -12.69
CA ASP A 246 -13.21 1.33 -12.54
C ASP A 246 -13.84 1.27 -11.13
N LYS A 247 -13.16 1.79 -10.11
CA LYS A 247 -13.56 1.67 -8.70
C LYS A 247 -14.65 2.66 -8.28
N ARG A 248 -14.81 3.79 -8.99
CA ARG A 248 -15.90 4.79 -8.86
C ARG A 248 -16.37 5.12 -7.42
N ILE A 249 -15.42 5.27 -6.49
CA ILE A 249 -15.66 5.38 -5.04
C ILE A 249 -16.23 6.75 -4.66
N PHE A 250 -17.34 6.79 -3.90
CA PHE A 250 -17.99 8.04 -3.47
C PHE A 250 -18.33 8.03 -1.98
N VAL A 251 -17.54 8.74 -1.17
CA VAL A 251 -17.65 8.73 0.30
C VAL A 251 -18.36 9.95 0.88
N ASN A 252 -19.10 9.73 1.97
CA ASN A 252 -19.40 10.73 2.97
C ASN A 252 -18.28 10.69 4.02
N ALA A 253 -17.32 11.62 3.93
CA ALA A 253 -16.20 11.67 4.87
C ALA A 253 -16.60 12.11 6.30
N THR A 254 -17.84 12.56 6.51
CA THR A 254 -18.35 12.94 7.85
C THR A 254 -18.92 11.76 8.63
N ASP A 255 -19.33 10.68 7.94
CA ASP A 255 -19.91 9.49 8.57
C ASP A 255 -18.88 8.36 8.68
N LYS A 256 -18.60 7.95 9.92
CA LYS A 256 -17.66 6.88 10.26
C LYS A 256 -18.21 5.48 9.96
N PHE A 257 -19.48 5.38 9.61
CA PHE A 257 -20.19 4.13 9.29
C PHE A 257 -20.60 4.03 7.81
N ASP A 258 -20.20 4.98 6.95
CA ASP A 258 -20.41 4.89 5.51
C ASP A 258 -19.71 3.65 4.94
N SER A 259 -20.47 2.74 4.32
CA SER A 259 -19.96 1.51 3.73
C SER A 259 -18.89 1.75 2.65
N GLU A 260 -18.93 2.90 1.96
CA GLU A 260 -17.93 3.26 0.96
C GLU A 260 -16.54 3.50 1.56
N ILE A 261 -16.44 3.78 2.87
CA ILE A 261 -15.15 3.84 3.58
C ILE A 261 -14.51 2.44 3.70
N GLU A 262 -15.29 1.38 3.84
CA GLU A 262 -14.77 0.00 3.80
C GLU A 262 -14.43 -0.44 2.37
N VAL A 263 -15.21 -0.02 1.36
CA VAL A 263 -14.87 -0.21 -0.06
C VAL A 263 -13.55 0.49 -0.40
N LEU A 264 -13.33 1.71 0.10
CA LEU A 264 -12.08 2.45 -0.05
C LEU A 264 -10.91 1.75 0.65
N LYS A 265 -11.06 1.33 1.91
CA LYS A 265 -10.03 0.56 2.63
C LYS A 265 -9.67 -0.73 1.91
N LYS A 266 -10.66 -1.47 1.40
CA LYS A 266 -10.43 -2.69 0.61
C LYS A 266 -9.68 -2.36 -0.68
N THR A 267 -10.12 -1.35 -1.44
CA THR A 267 -9.48 -0.95 -2.70
C THR A 267 -8.03 -0.51 -2.50
N ILE A 268 -7.73 0.29 -1.47
CA ILE A 268 -6.35 0.65 -1.09
C ILE A 268 -5.52 -0.61 -0.78
N THR A 269 -6.12 -1.56 -0.05
CA THR A 269 -5.47 -2.81 0.35
C THR A 269 -5.17 -3.70 -0.87
N ASP A 270 -6.16 -3.93 -1.74
CA ASP A 270 -6.04 -4.71 -2.97
C ASP A 270 -4.96 -4.12 -3.88
N LEU A 271 -5.04 -2.82 -4.21
CA LEU A 271 -4.06 -2.12 -5.04
C LEU A 271 -2.64 -2.14 -4.44
N THR A 272 -2.52 -2.17 -3.11
CA THR A 272 -1.23 -2.29 -2.43
C THR A 272 -0.64 -3.71 -2.58
N PHE A 273 -1.47 -4.75 -2.54
CA PHE A 273 -1.04 -6.14 -2.78
C PHE A 273 -0.75 -6.43 -4.26
N GLU A 274 -1.46 -5.77 -5.17
CA GLU A 274 -1.26 -5.84 -6.62
C GLU A 274 -0.04 -5.05 -7.11
N HIS A 275 0.44 -4.09 -6.31
CA HIS A 275 1.57 -3.22 -6.69
C HIS A 275 2.86 -4.05 -6.89
N PRO A 276 3.53 -4.01 -8.06
CA PRO A 276 4.66 -4.91 -8.34
C PRO A 276 5.88 -4.82 -7.41
N CYS A 277 6.05 -3.75 -6.63
CA CYS A 277 7.07 -3.70 -5.58
C CYS A 277 6.68 -4.42 -4.27
N TRP A 278 5.45 -4.94 -4.17
CA TRP A 278 4.99 -5.66 -2.99
C TRP A 278 5.63 -7.04 -2.91
N GLY A 279 6.16 -7.39 -1.73
CA GLY A 279 6.89 -8.64 -1.53
C GLY A 279 8.30 -8.67 -2.13
N GLU A 280 8.83 -7.55 -2.62
CA GLU A 280 10.25 -7.41 -2.98
C GLU A 280 11.16 -7.90 -1.84
N ARG A 281 12.21 -8.65 -2.19
CA ARG A 281 13.15 -9.22 -1.21
C ARG A 281 14.19 -8.17 -0.81
N MET A 282 13.94 -7.45 0.28
CA MET A 282 14.97 -6.63 0.92
C MET A 282 16.10 -7.53 1.46
N PRO A 283 17.39 -7.19 1.28
CA PRO A 283 18.48 -7.93 1.89
C PRO A 283 18.41 -7.90 3.42
N ASN A 284 18.53 -9.08 4.07
CA ASN A 284 18.58 -9.17 5.53
C ASN A 284 19.70 -8.31 6.15
N ALA A 285 20.76 -8.02 5.38
CA ALA A 285 21.88 -7.18 5.79
C ALA A 285 21.49 -5.70 6.05
N CYS A 286 20.37 -5.24 5.49
CA CYS A 286 19.85 -3.88 5.72
C CYS A 286 19.14 -3.74 7.07
N VAL A 287 18.59 -4.85 7.61
CA VAL A 287 17.71 -4.82 8.78
C VAL A 287 18.41 -4.25 10.04
N PRO A 288 19.67 -4.61 10.38
CA PRO A 288 20.37 -4.01 11.53
C PRO A 288 20.49 -2.49 11.46
N LEU A 289 20.90 -1.93 10.31
CA LEU A 289 21.04 -0.48 10.15
C LEU A 289 19.67 0.24 10.16
N GLU A 290 18.64 -0.37 9.56
CA GLU A 290 17.27 0.14 9.68
C GLU A 290 16.83 0.25 11.15
N LEU A 291 17.26 -0.69 12.01
CA LEU A 291 16.93 -0.71 13.43
C LEU A 291 17.69 0.34 14.24
N GLU A 292 19.00 0.55 14.02
CA GLU A 292 19.72 1.62 14.73
C GLU A 292 19.11 2.99 14.40
N ILE A 293 18.79 3.23 13.12
CA ILE A 293 18.13 4.45 12.65
C ILE A 293 16.72 4.57 13.28
N ALA A 294 15.96 3.49 13.32
CA ALA A 294 14.64 3.42 13.94
C ALA A 294 14.64 3.70 15.46
N GLU A 295 15.71 3.35 16.16
CA GLU A 295 15.93 3.67 17.58
C GLU A 295 16.29 5.15 17.76
N LEU A 296 17.21 5.69 16.95
CA LEU A 296 17.57 7.11 16.96
C LEU A 296 16.36 8.03 16.67
N VAL A 297 15.49 7.65 15.72
CA VAL A 297 14.22 8.37 15.47
C VAL A 297 13.29 8.32 16.69
N ALA A 298 13.24 7.21 17.42
CA ALA A 298 12.45 7.10 18.65
C ALA A 298 13.05 7.89 19.83
N GLU A 299 14.36 8.11 19.82
CA GLU A 299 15.11 8.96 20.75
C GLU A 299 15.12 10.45 20.33
N GLY A 300 14.49 10.80 19.19
CA GLY A 300 14.24 12.17 18.75
C GLY A 300 15.25 12.74 17.74
N LYS A 301 16.27 11.99 17.32
CA LYS A 301 17.22 12.39 16.27
C LYS A 301 16.50 12.35 14.91
N GLN A 302 16.45 13.50 14.22
CA GLN A 302 15.72 13.65 12.95
C GLN A 302 16.61 13.60 11.69
N ILE A 303 17.92 13.81 11.84
CA ILE A 303 18.91 13.90 10.76
C ILE A 303 20.25 13.30 11.22
N LEU A 304 20.98 12.69 10.28
CA LEU A 304 22.34 12.19 10.45
C LEU A 304 23.26 12.77 9.36
N SER A 305 24.55 12.91 9.66
CA SER A 305 25.58 13.03 8.61
C SER A 305 25.81 11.69 7.90
N LEU A 306 26.46 11.68 6.74
CA LEU A 306 26.83 10.42 6.08
C LEU A 306 27.85 9.64 6.93
N ALA A 307 28.75 10.35 7.62
CA ALA A 307 29.70 9.75 8.55
C ALA A 307 28.99 9.09 9.75
N GLU A 308 27.97 9.73 10.34
CA GLU A 308 27.16 9.10 11.41
C GLU A 308 26.48 7.82 10.91
N VAL A 309 26.01 7.77 9.66
CA VAL A 309 25.43 6.55 9.05
C VAL A 309 26.49 5.47 8.82
N GLU A 310 27.70 5.84 8.39
CA GLU A 310 28.83 4.91 8.22
C GLU A 310 29.30 4.31 9.56
N GLU A 311 29.35 5.12 10.63
CA GLU A 311 29.66 4.66 11.99
C GLU A 311 28.60 3.68 12.54
N LEU A 312 27.30 4.00 12.41
CA LEU A 312 26.20 3.11 12.80
C LEU A 312 26.24 1.77 12.04
N ASN A 313 26.55 1.82 10.75
CA ASN A 313 26.74 0.64 9.91
C ASN A 313 27.94 -0.22 10.37
N ALA A 314 29.03 0.39 10.85
CA ALA A 314 30.18 -0.31 11.40
C ALA A 314 29.93 -0.93 12.80
N ILE A 315 29.02 -0.34 13.60
CA ILE A 315 28.62 -0.85 14.92
C ILE A 315 27.77 -2.15 14.82
N SER A 316 27.19 -2.43 13.64
CA SER A 316 26.35 -3.61 13.38
C SER A 316 27.10 -4.95 13.53
N LYS A 317 26.87 -5.65 14.65
CA LYS A 317 27.42 -6.99 14.98
C LYS A 317 26.77 -8.16 14.20
N VAL A 318 25.93 -7.85 13.20
CA VAL A 318 25.17 -8.83 12.40
C VAL A 318 25.58 -8.80 10.94
N SER A 319 25.71 -7.60 10.37
CA SER A 319 26.09 -7.37 8.98
C SER A 319 26.47 -5.91 8.76
N ILE A 320 27.63 -5.69 8.15
CA ILE A 320 28.13 -4.37 7.76
C ILE A 320 27.92 -4.24 6.24
N LEU A 321 27.29 -3.17 5.79
CA LEU A 321 27.13 -2.86 4.37
C LEU A 321 28.43 -2.24 3.83
N SER A 322 28.85 -2.63 2.63
CA SER A 322 29.89 -1.90 1.89
C SER A 322 29.38 -0.53 1.42
N PHE A 323 30.28 0.40 1.09
CA PHE A 323 29.94 1.77 0.64
C PHE A 323 28.86 1.82 -0.46
N ASN A 324 28.94 0.93 -1.47
CA ASN A 324 27.93 0.86 -2.51
C ASN A 324 26.58 0.39 -1.96
N GLN A 325 26.57 -0.69 -1.17
CA GLN A 325 25.35 -1.21 -0.53
C GLN A 325 24.74 -0.22 0.47
N LEU A 326 25.54 0.67 1.07
CA LEU A 326 25.07 1.73 1.95
C LEU A 326 24.38 2.85 1.16
N ARG A 327 24.91 3.22 0.00
CA ARG A 327 24.23 4.13 -0.94
C ARG A 327 22.95 3.50 -1.51
N ASP A 328 22.99 2.22 -1.87
CA ASP A 328 21.80 1.46 -2.30
C ASP A 328 20.74 1.43 -1.19
N PHE A 329 21.15 1.20 0.07
CA PHE A 329 20.27 1.25 1.24
C PHE A 329 19.61 2.62 1.40
N LEU A 330 20.37 3.73 1.28
CA LEU A 330 19.86 5.10 1.40
C LEU A 330 18.89 5.45 0.26
N HIS A 331 19.24 5.15 -0.99
CA HIS A 331 18.37 5.34 -2.15
C HIS A 331 17.09 4.50 -2.06
N PHE A 332 17.19 3.25 -1.60
CA PHE A 332 16.03 2.39 -1.37
C PHE A 332 15.12 2.93 -0.26
N HIS A 333 15.66 3.31 0.90
CA HIS A 333 14.90 3.89 2.00
C HIS A 333 14.29 5.26 1.66
N HIS A 334 14.94 6.03 0.77
CA HIS A 334 14.35 7.22 0.18
C HIS A 334 13.17 6.88 -0.74
N SER A 335 13.31 5.89 -1.62
CA SER A 335 12.20 5.43 -2.49
C SER A 335 10.99 4.86 -1.71
N LEU A 336 11.20 4.40 -0.47
CA LEU A 336 10.15 3.97 0.47
C LEU A 336 9.54 5.13 1.29
N GLY A 337 10.02 6.37 1.15
CA GLY A 337 9.59 7.50 1.97
C GLY A 337 9.94 7.39 3.46
N LYS A 338 10.90 6.52 3.82
CA LYS A 338 11.40 6.35 5.20
C LYS A 338 12.51 7.33 5.56
N ILE A 339 13.28 7.76 4.56
CA ILE A 339 14.43 8.68 4.66
C ILE A 339 14.28 9.74 3.55
N VAL A 340 14.83 10.94 3.73
CA VAL A 340 15.12 11.84 2.60
C VAL A 340 16.64 11.97 2.47
N TYR A 341 17.16 11.60 1.30
CA TYR A 341 18.59 11.58 0.98
C TYR A 341 18.79 12.01 -0.47
N PHE A 342 19.70 12.95 -0.69
CA PHE A 342 20.01 13.50 -2.02
C PHE A 342 21.49 13.32 -2.33
N ASP A 343 21.82 12.41 -3.25
CA ASP A 343 23.19 12.08 -3.64
C ASP A 343 23.81 13.16 -4.57
N THR A 344 23.89 14.38 -4.07
CA THR A 344 24.45 15.56 -4.73
C THR A 344 25.50 16.20 -3.82
N PRO A 345 26.58 16.84 -4.34
CA PRO A 345 27.69 17.31 -3.51
C PRO A 345 27.30 18.23 -2.35
N GLN A 346 26.22 19.00 -2.49
CA GLN A 346 25.73 19.96 -1.50
C GLN A 346 24.78 19.32 -0.45
N LEU A 347 24.19 18.15 -0.73
CA LEU A 347 23.16 17.54 0.12
C LEU A 347 23.50 16.12 0.60
N ARG A 348 24.57 15.50 0.08
CA ARG A 348 24.96 14.11 0.38
C ARG A 348 25.22 13.85 1.87
N ASP A 349 25.70 14.85 2.61
CA ASP A 349 25.98 14.74 4.04
C ASP A 349 24.75 15.04 4.94
N TYR A 350 23.54 15.09 4.37
CA TYR A 350 22.30 15.35 5.10
C TYR A 350 21.30 14.20 4.89
N VAL A 351 21.40 13.17 5.75
CA VAL A 351 20.49 12.01 5.75
C VAL A 351 19.34 12.28 6.71
N ILE A 352 18.20 12.73 6.19
CA ILE A 352 17.02 13.03 7.02
C ILE A 352 16.31 11.71 7.36
N ILE A 353 16.59 11.17 8.55
CA ILE A 353 16.02 9.92 9.06
C ILE A 353 14.59 10.05 9.60
N SER A 354 14.12 11.28 9.86
CA SER A 354 12.71 11.56 10.14
C SER A 354 12.15 12.52 9.10
N PRO A 355 11.55 12.02 8.00
CA PRO A 355 10.97 12.85 6.93
C PRO A 355 9.94 13.89 7.39
N LEU A 356 9.35 13.73 8.59
CA LEU A 356 8.48 14.74 9.22
C LEU A 356 9.19 16.06 9.49
N LEU A 357 10.51 16.06 9.79
CA LEU A 357 11.31 17.28 9.96
C LEU A 357 11.18 18.18 8.73
N LEU A 358 11.24 17.59 7.53
CA LEU A 358 11.15 18.36 6.30
C LEU A 358 9.74 18.93 6.09
N VAL A 359 8.68 18.22 6.49
CA VAL A 359 7.32 18.78 6.48
C VAL A 359 7.20 19.96 7.45
N GLU A 360 7.80 19.87 8.64
CA GLU A 360 7.77 20.93 9.65
C GLU A 360 8.58 22.17 9.19
N VAL A 361 9.73 21.97 8.55
CA VAL A 361 10.56 23.03 7.95
C VAL A 361 9.87 23.67 6.74
N MET A 362 9.32 22.89 5.81
CA MET A 362 8.60 23.46 4.66
C MET A 362 7.30 24.18 5.10
N ARG A 363 6.67 23.73 6.19
CA ARG A 363 5.56 24.45 6.83
C ARG A 363 6.00 25.80 7.38
N SER A 364 7.11 25.87 8.13
CA SER A 364 7.52 27.13 8.76
C SER A 364 7.90 28.22 7.74
N PHE A 365 8.43 27.86 6.57
CA PHE A 365 8.64 28.80 5.47
C PHE A 365 7.33 29.31 4.84
N VAL A 366 6.26 28.52 4.86
CA VAL A 366 4.96 28.86 4.24
C VAL A 366 4.02 29.57 5.22
N THR A 367 4.06 29.25 6.51
CA THR A 367 3.23 29.87 7.55
C THR A 367 3.97 30.95 8.36
N GLY A 368 5.19 31.29 7.96
CA GLY A 368 6.03 32.34 8.55
C GLY A 368 6.08 33.63 7.73
N ILE A 369 5.16 33.79 6.78
CA ILE A 369 4.97 34.95 5.89
C ILE A 369 3.59 35.54 6.17
#